data_AF-X1HC53-F1
#
_entry.id   AF-X1HC53-F1
#
_cell.length_a   1.000
_cell.length_b   1.000
_cell.length_c   1.000
_cell.angle_alpha   90.00
_cell.angle_beta   90.00
_cell.angle_gamma   90.00
#
_symmetry.space_group_name_H-M   'P 1'
#
loop_
_entity.id
_entity.type
_entity.pdbx_description
1 polymer ?
#
loop_
_entity_poly.entity_id
_entity_poly.type
_entity_poly.pdbx_seq_one_letter_code
_entity_poly.pdbx_strand_id
1 'polypeptide(L)'
;DGTGFANLDEGLKYDSSHPLLKETYRWGFEKRSHRENDYWDHLLDFAEAMNTPSSNPTYEETIESVIHPKHFAKVLALRHALGDWDSYGYNRGKNNYFYYAPTEGKWYLLPWDIDFTLGSGNGPTTNLFSMTASEFPEVYQFVHYPKYEQVYLQAFAELVYGPWQTSYGTPDPPTAFDRFLDDAAQALIDDGGGDGRRDGIKVFVRDRRAYILTQIPPQVFEITTNSGEDFCTSASTVTINGTAPWEVTGISVNGTPVSAQFSG
;
A
#
# COMPACT_ATOMS: atom_id res chain seq x y z
N ASP A 1 -17.62 -9.16 30.87
CA ASP A 1 -17.14 -9.78 29.62
C ASP A 1 -17.07 -8.70 28.55
N GLY A 2 -15.94 -7.99 28.50
CA GLY A 2 -15.85 -6.57 28.08
C GLY A 2 -16.21 -6.19 26.65
N THR A 3 -16.62 -7.12 25.78
CA THR A 3 -16.96 -6.82 24.36
C THR A 3 -18.21 -7.53 23.85
N GLY A 4 -18.88 -8.36 24.67
CA GLY A 4 -20.20 -8.92 24.34
C GLY A 4 -20.31 -9.69 23.00
N PHE A 5 -19.26 -10.38 22.55
CA PHE A 5 -19.20 -11.07 21.24
C PHE A 5 -19.34 -10.14 20.02
N ALA A 6 -19.13 -8.84 20.17
CA ALA A 6 -19.11 -7.92 19.05
C ALA A 6 -17.92 -8.20 18.14
N ASN A 7 -18.14 -8.16 16.82
CA ASN A 7 -17.06 -8.13 15.84
C ASN A 7 -16.26 -6.84 16.05
N LEU A 8 -15.02 -6.96 16.52
CA LEU A 8 -14.14 -5.81 16.72
C LEU A 8 -13.45 -5.45 15.41
N ASP A 9 -13.38 -4.15 15.15
CA ASP A 9 -12.56 -3.58 14.09
C ASP A 9 -11.29 -3.03 14.76
N GLU A 10 -10.30 -3.90 15.00
CA GLU A 10 -9.15 -3.50 15.81
C GLU A 10 -8.07 -2.78 14.98
N GLY A 11 -7.55 -1.70 15.54
CA GLY A 11 -6.45 -0.91 15.00
C GLY A 11 -5.20 -0.96 15.88
N LEU A 12 -4.19 -0.15 15.57
CA LEU A 12 -3.08 0.11 16.49
C LEU A 12 -3.32 1.39 17.29
N LYS A 13 -4.56 1.88 17.36
CA LYS A 13 -4.96 3.10 18.07
C LYS A 13 -4.31 3.20 19.44
N TYR A 14 -3.85 4.40 19.79
CA TYR A 14 -3.41 4.68 21.14
C TYR A 14 -3.88 6.07 21.56
N ASP A 15 -4.87 6.11 22.46
CA ASP A 15 -5.37 7.33 23.08
C ASP A 15 -5.94 7.04 24.48
N SER A 16 -6.56 8.04 25.10
CA SER A 16 -7.15 7.89 26.44
C SER A 16 -8.31 6.89 26.52
N SER A 17 -8.99 6.62 25.41
CA SER A 17 -10.07 5.64 25.28
C SER A 17 -9.55 4.24 24.89
N HIS A 18 -8.34 4.17 24.32
CA HIS A 18 -7.66 2.93 23.95
C HIS A 18 -6.22 2.92 24.51
N PRO A 19 -6.05 2.75 25.83
CA PRO A 19 -4.74 2.84 26.48
C PRO A 19 -3.87 1.60 26.21
N LEU A 20 -2.54 1.76 26.29
CA LEU A 20 -1.51 0.71 26.21
C LEU A 20 -1.58 -0.28 27.40
N LEU A 21 -2.66 -1.04 27.45
CA LEU A 21 -2.89 -2.12 28.39
C LEU A 21 -3.12 -3.39 27.59
N LYS A 22 -2.51 -4.50 28.04
CA LYS A 22 -2.70 -5.81 27.39
C LYS A 22 -4.17 -6.19 27.26
N GLU A 23 -5.01 -5.84 28.23
CA GLU A 23 -6.45 -6.09 28.19
C GLU A 23 -7.15 -5.34 27.06
N THR A 24 -6.67 -4.17 26.66
CA THR A 24 -7.23 -3.39 25.55
C THR A 24 -6.99 -4.13 24.22
N TYR A 25 -5.75 -4.54 23.96
CA TYR A 25 -5.34 -5.09 22.66
C TYR A 25 -5.67 -6.58 22.50
N ARG A 26 -5.58 -7.40 23.56
CA ARG A 26 -5.73 -8.87 23.44
C ARG A 26 -7.13 -9.34 23.02
N TRP A 27 -8.14 -8.46 23.06
CA TRP A 27 -9.49 -8.78 22.58
C TRP A 27 -9.62 -8.61 21.06
N GLY A 28 -8.92 -7.66 20.47
CA GLY A 28 -8.91 -7.44 19.02
C GLY A 28 -7.78 -8.16 18.29
N PHE A 29 -6.71 -8.54 18.99
CA PHE A 29 -5.59 -9.29 18.43
C PHE A 29 -5.51 -10.72 18.99
N GLU A 30 -5.50 -11.72 18.10
CA GLU A 30 -5.23 -13.11 18.47
C GLU A 30 -3.76 -13.45 18.19
N LYS A 31 -3.04 -13.94 19.22
CA LYS A 31 -1.71 -14.54 19.01
C LYS A 31 -1.83 -15.84 18.23
N ARG A 32 -1.15 -15.91 17.07
CA ARG A 32 -1.01 -17.15 16.28
C ARG A 32 0.22 -17.97 16.67
N SER A 33 1.29 -17.30 17.12
CA SER A 33 2.48 -17.93 17.66
C SER A 33 2.61 -17.63 19.16
N HIS A 34 3.31 -18.50 19.91
CA HIS A 34 3.54 -18.35 21.35
C HIS A 34 2.25 -18.05 22.14
N ARG A 35 1.20 -18.82 21.85
CA ARG A 35 -0.17 -18.63 22.38
C ARG A 35 -0.25 -18.78 23.90
N GLU A 36 0.73 -19.46 24.47
CA GLU A 36 0.80 -19.90 25.85
C GLU A 36 1.35 -18.82 26.80
N ASN A 37 2.05 -17.82 26.28
CA ASN A 37 2.53 -16.69 27.10
C ASN A 37 1.53 -15.52 27.07
N ASP A 38 1.67 -14.58 28.01
CA ASP A 38 0.89 -13.33 28.05
C ASP A 38 1.78 -12.11 27.77
N TYR A 39 2.78 -12.27 26.91
CA TYR A 39 3.66 -11.18 26.48
C TYR A 39 3.02 -10.45 25.29
N TRP A 40 2.96 -9.13 25.41
CA TRP A 40 2.33 -8.21 24.45
C TRP A 40 3.16 -6.95 24.20
N ASP A 41 4.30 -6.79 24.88
CA ASP A 41 5.09 -5.55 24.91
C ASP A 41 5.45 -5.08 23.49
N HIS A 42 5.91 -5.98 22.61
CA HIS A 42 6.22 -5.60 21.23
C HIS A 42 5.02 -5.04 20.45
N LEU A 43 3.79 -5.48 20.74
CA LEU A 43 2.58 -4.95 20.11
C LEU A 43 2.22 -3.59 20.69
N LEU A 44 2.39 -3.41 22.01
CA LEU A 44 2.16 -2.13 22.68
C LEU A 44 3.18 -1.09 22.22
N ASP A 45 4.45 -1.45 22.14
CA ASP A 45 5.52 -0.59 21.60
C ASP A 45 5.25 -0.21 20.14
N PHE A 46 4.68 -1.14 19.36
CA PHE A 46 4.30 -0.87 17.97
C PHE A 46 3.14 0.11 17.88
N ALA A 47 2.09 -0.08 18.70
CA ALA A 47 0.98 0.85 18.78
C ALA A 47 1.45 2.23 19.23
N GLU A 48 2.32 2.32 20.24
CA GLU A 48 2.91 3.58 20.67
C GLU A 48 3.66 4.28 19.54
N ALA A 49 4.58 3.57 18.87
CA ALA A 49 5.37 4.12 17.79
C ALA A 49 4.51 4.62 16.62
N MET A 50 3.52 3.82 16.19
CA MET A 50 2.64 4.16 15.08
C MET A 50 1.73 5.37 15.37
N ASN A 51 1.46 5.67 16.64
CA ASN A 51 0.70 6.85 17.06
C ASN A 51 1.58 8.05 17.42
N THR A 52 2.88 8.01 17.11
CA THR A 52 3.74 9.22 17.18
C THR A 52 3.13 10.29 16.27
N PRO A 53 2.85 11.52 16.75
CA PRO A 53 2.24 12.55 15.91
C PRO A 53 3.13 12.89 14.72
N SER A 54 2.54 13.04 13.52
CA SER A 54 3.28 13.42 12.30
C SER A 54 3.97 14.79 12.35
N SER A 55 3.59 15.63 13.32
CA SER A 55 4.26 16.91 13.63
C SER A 55 5.50 16.77 14.51
N ASN A 56 5.76 15.59 15.07
CA ASN A 56 6.93 15.32 15.90
C ASN A 56 8.17 15.20 15.00
N PRO A 57 9.28 15.93 15.27
CA PRO A 57 10.51 15.82 14.50
C PRO A 57 11.11 14.41 14.43
N THR A 58 10.80 13.53 15.38
CA THR A 58 11.27 12.14 15.38
C THR A 58 10.31 11.18 14.66
N TYR A 59 9.21 11.67 14.07
CA TYR A 59 8.16 10.82 13.49
C TYR A 59 8.72 9.78 12.51
N GLU A 60 9.53 10.21 11.54
CA GLU A 60 10.10 9.28 10.55
C GLU A 60 10.99 8.23 11.20
N GLU A 61 11.88 8.64 12.11
CA GLU A 61 12.79 7.74 12.82
C GLU A 61 12.00 6.72 13.65
N THR A 62 10.97 7.17 14.37
CA THR A 62 10.13 6.29 15.20
C THR A 62 9.36 5.29 14.34
N ILE A 63 8.69 5.72 13.27
CA ILE A 63 7.95 4.83 12.37
C ILE A 63 8.91 3.83 11.70
N GLU A 64 10.05 4.31 11.20
CA GLU A 64 11.05 3.47 10.54
C GLU A 64 11.80 2.54 11.50
N SER A 65 11.73 2.76 12.82
CA SER A 65 12.27 1.82 13.80
C SER A 65 11.41 0.56 13.92
N VAL A 66 10.08 0.67 13.72
CA VAL A 66 9.14 -0.44 13.97
C VAL A 66 8.61 -1.10 12.71
N ILE A 67 8.67 -0.45 11.54
CA ILE A 67 8.22 -1.04 10.27
C ILE A 67 9.21 -0.76 9.13
N HIS A 68 9.01 -1.44 8.00
CA HIS A 68 9.54 -1.01 6.71
C HIS A 68 8.46 -0.24 5.95
N PRO A 69 8.58 1.10 5.80
CA PRO A 69 7.50 1.92 5.21
C PRO A 69 7.06 1.45 3.82
N LYS A 70 8.00 1.03 2.97
CA LYS A 70 7.70 0.52 1.63
C LYS A 70 6.82 -0.73 1.67
N HIS A 71 7.10 -1.67 2.56
CA HIS A 71 6.28 -2.89 2.71
C HIS A 71 4.88 -2.54 3.23
N PHE A 72 4.81 -1.73 4.28
CA PHE A 72 3.54 -1.34 4.90
C PHE A 72 2.63 -0.59 3.91
N ALA A 73 3.15 0.44 3.25
CA ALA A 73 2.45 1.19 2.21
C ALA A 73 1.99 0.28 1.05
N LYS A 74 2.83 -0.66 0.62
CA LYS A 74 2.50 -1.59 -0.46
C LYS A 74 1.33 -2.50 -0.13
N VAL A 75 1.27 -3.02 1.09
CA VAL A 75 0.14 -3.86 1.51
C VAL A 75 -1.15 -3.04 1.62
N LEU A 76 -1.09 -1.84 2.20
CA LEU A 76 -2.26 -0.94 2.25
C LEU A 76 -2.77 -0.60 0.84
N ALA A 77 -1.85 -0.24 -0.08
CA ALA A 77 -2.20 0.13 -1.45
C ALA A 77 -2.82 -1.05 -2.21
N LEU A 78 -2.27 -2.26 -2.04
CA LEU A 78 -2.80 -3.47 -2.65
C LEU A 78 -4.25 -3.74 -2.18
N ARG A 79 -4.53 -3.62 -0.89
CA ARG A 79 -5.87 -3.86 -0.32
C ARG A 79 -6.89 -2.85 -0.85
N HIS A 80 -6.50 -1.57 -0.93
CA HIS A 80 -7.32 -0.53 -1.54
C HIS A 80 -7.50 -0.72 -3.05
N ALA A 81 -6.47 -1.18 -3.76
CA ALA A 81 -6.56 -1.47 -5.18
C ALA A 81 -7.61 -2.56 -5.44
N LEU A 82 -7.56 -3.65 -4.66
CA LEU A 82 -8.43 -4.83 -4.75
C LEU A 82 -9.89 -4.58 -4.35
N GLY A 83 -10.20 -3.46 -3.70
CA GLY A 83 -11.51 -3.17 -3.13
C GLY A 83 -11.79 -3.91 -1.83
N ASP A 84 -10.74 -4.28 -1.08
CA ASP A 84 -10.80 -5.09 0.13
C ASP A 84 -11.12 -4.25 1.37
N TRP A 85 -12.35 -3.77 1.45
CA TRP A 85 -12.78 -2.79 2.45
C TRP A 85 -12.79 -3.32 3.89
N ASP A 86 -12.87 -4.64 4.07
CA ASP A 86 -12.91 -5.28 5.39
C ASP A 86 -11.52 -5.48 6.01
N SER A 87 -10.51 -4.73 5.53
CA SER A 87 -9.11 -4.88 5.93
C SER A 87 -8.55 -3.73 6.77
N TYR A 88 -7.58 -4.02 7.66
CA TYR A 88 -6.90 -3.03 8.50
C TYR A 88 -6.43 -1.81 7.70
N GLY A 89 -6.73 -0.63 8.24
CA GLY A 89 -6.36 0.63 7.61
C GLY A 89 -7.25 1.05 6.43
N TYR A 90 -8.28 0.26 6.10
CA TYR A 90 -9.32 0.63 5.15
C TYR A 90 -10.60 1.03 5.91
N ASN A 91 -11.70 0.27 5.80
CA ASN A 91 -12.93 0.57 6.53
C ASN A 91 -13.05 -0.18 7.88
N ARG A 92 -12.26 -1.25 8.06
CA ARG A 92 -12.37 -2.23 9.16
C ARG A 92 -10.99 -2.67 9.63
N GLY A 93 -10.92 -3.43 10.72
CA GLY A 93 -9.66 -3.82 11.38
C GLY A 93 -9.25 -5.28 11.18
N LYS A 94 -9.68 -5.92 10.09
CA LYS A 94 -9.69 -7.40 9.99
C LYS A 94 -8.83 -7.94 8.86
N ASN A 95 -8.82 -9.27 8.73
CA ASN A 95 -8.29 -9.99 7.58
C ASN A 95 -6.77 -9.81 7.40
N ASN A 96 -6.01 -9.69 8.48
CA ASN A 96 -4.56 -9.53 8.40
C ASN A 96 -3.84 -10.09 9.61
N TYR A 97 -2.54 -10.31 9.42
CA TYR A 97 -1.61 -10.58 10.49
C TYR A 97 -0.58 -9.46 10.60
N PHE A 98 -0.21 -9.14 11.83
CA PHE A 98 1.06 -8.49 12.12
C PHE A 98 2.08 -9.56 12.49
N TYR A 99 3.18 -9.59 11.75
CA TYR A 99 4.31 -10.48 12.02
C TYR A 99 5.50 -9.68 12.54
N TYR A 100 5.91 -9.96 13.78
CA TYR A 100 7.14 -9.38 14.33
C TYR A 100 8.33 -10.24 13.93
N ALA A 101 9.28 -9.66 13.20
CA ALA A 101 10.53 -10.29 12.80
C ALA A 101 11.62 -10.01 13.87
N PRO A 102 11.95 -10.96 14.77
CA PRO A 102 12.81 -10.67 15.92
C PRO A 102 14.25 -10.32 15.53
N THR A 103 14.70 -10.78 14.37
CA THR A 103 16.03 -10.48 13.83
C THR A 103 16.16 -9.05 13.31
N GLU A 104 15.04 -8.40 13.02
CA GLU A 104 15.00 -7.03 12.49
C GLU A 104 14.44 -6.02 13.50
N GLY A 105 13.74 -6.50 14.52
CA GLY A 105 13.02 -5.65 15.47
C GLY A 105 11.80 -4.96 14.85
N LYS A 106 11.28 -5.46 13.73
CA LYS A 106 10.26 -4.80 12.91
C LYS A 106 9.02 -5.66 12.68
N TRP A 107 7.90 -4.97 12.46
CA TRP A 107 6.61 -5.55 12.13
C TRP A 107 6.35 -5.52 10.63
N TYR A 108 5.74 -6.60 10.14
CA TYR A 108 5.23 -6.74 8.78
C TYR A 108 3.71 -6.90 8.85
N LEU A 109 3.00 -6.07 8.08
CA LEU A 109 1.59 -6.31 7.77
C LEU A 109 1.50 -7.40 6.70
N LEU A 110 0.72 -8.44 6.95
CA LEU A 110 0.48 -9.54 6.03
C LEU A 110 -1.02 -9.64 5.75
N PRO A 111 -1.44 -9.60 4.48
CA PRO A 111 -2.85 -9.73 4.15
C PRO A 111 -3.31 -11.19 4.32
N TRP A 112 -4.56 -11.35 4.72
CA TRP A 112 -5.29 -12.61 4.86
C TRP A 112 -6.70 -12.41 4.30
N ASP A 113 -7.42 -13.50 4.01
CA ASP A 113 -8.83 -13.50 3.59
C ASP A 113 -9.14 -12.46 2.49
N ILE A 114 -8.60 -12.69 1.29
CA ILE A 114 -8.64 -11.75 0.14
C ILE A 114 -9.63 -12.21 -0.95
N ASP A 115 -10.59 -13.05 -0.60
CA ASP A 115 -11.56 -13.64 -1.52
C ASP A 115 -12.71 -12.68 -1.87
N PHE A 116 -13.05 -11.73 -0.98
CA PHE A 116 -14.08 -10.71 -1.22
C PHE A 116 -13.55 -9.45 -1.93
N THR A 117 -12.90 -9.66 -3.08
CA THR A 117 -12.19 -8.60 -3.82
C THR A 117 -12.46 -8.64 -5.32
N LEU A 118 -11.82 -7.74 -6.09
CA LEU A 118 -11.82 -7.76 -7.56
C LEU A 118 -13.24 -7.72 -8.15
N GLY A 119 -14.06 -6.77 -7.68
CA GLY A 119 -15.44 -6.58 -8.12
C GLY A 119 -16.51 -7.19 -7.21
N SER A 120 -16.13 -7.93 -6.17
CA SER A 120 -17.05 -8.36 -5.11
C SER A 120 -17.10 -7.39 -3.93
N GLY A 121 -15.98 -6.76 -3.60
CA GLY A 121 -15.87 -5.73 -2.58
C GLY A 121 -16.18 -4.32 -3.10
N ASN A 122 -15.40 -3.34 -2.68
CA ASN A 122 -15.54 -1.97 -3.16
C ASN A 122 -15.28 -1.86 -4.67
N GLY A 123 -16.02 -0.95 -5.32
CA GLY A 123 -16.02 -0.79 -6.77
C GLY A 123 -14.73 -0.22 -7.35
N PRO A 124 -14.57 -0.26 -8.69
CA PRO A 124 -13.34 0.12 -9.36
C PRO A 124 -12.99 1.61 -9.23
N THR A 125 -13.95 2.46 -8.88
CA THR A 125 -13.78 3.93 -8.77
C THR A 125 -13.68 4.43 -7.34
N THR A 126 -13.56 3.55 -6.34
CA THR A 126 -13.45 3.96 -4.93
C THR A 126 -12.14 4.74 -4.69
N ASN A 127 -12.23 5.86 -3.98
CA ASN A 127 -11.08 6.73 -3.70
C ASN A 127 -9.91 5.97 -3.05
N LEU A 128 -8.68 6.24 -3.49
CA LEU A 128 -7.46 5.55 -3.03
C LEU A 128 -7.11 5.83 -1.56
N PHE A 129 -7.64 6.91 -1.00
CA PHE A 129 -7.48 7.35 0.39
C PHE A 129 -8.77 7.18 1.21
N SER A 130 -9.74 6.43 0.70
CA SER A 130 -10.96 6.13 1.45
C SER A 130 -10.60 5.23 2.63
N MET A 131 -10.67 5.75 3.85
CA MET A 131 -10.39 4.99 5.08
C MET A 131 -11.14 5.58 6.27
N THR A 132 -11.39 4.77 7.29
CA THR A 132 -12.03 5.20 8.54
C THR A 132 -10.98 5.84 9.45
N ALA A 133 -10.69 7.14 9.27
CA ALA A 133 -9.63 7.84 10.00
C ALA A 133 -9.80 7.83 11.53
N SER A 134 -11.04 7.83 12.03
CA SER A 134 -11.31 7.67 13.47
C SER A 134 -11.01 6.27 13.99
N GLU A 135 -11.00 5.27 13.10
CA GLU A 135 -10.70 3.87 13.44
C GLU A 135 -9.23 3.51 13.28
N PHE A 136 -8.55 4.14 12.32
CA PHE A 136 -7.13 3.91 12.03
C PHE A 136 -6.39 5.25 11.90
N PRO A 137 -6.36 6.09 12.97
CA PRO A 137 -5.69 7.39 12.92
C PRO A 137 -4.20 7.24 12.58
N GLU A 138 -3.57 6.16 13.02
CA GLU A 138 -2.16 5.84 12.74
C GLU A 138 -1.91 5.54 11.26
N VAL A 139 -2.85 4.86 10.59
CA VAL A 139 -2.75 4.59 9.15
C VAL A 139 -3.06 5.87 8.37
N TYR A 140 -4.09 6.60 8.79
CA TYR A 140 -4.48 7.86 8.15
C TYR A 140 -3.34 8.87 8.15
N GLN A 141 -2.66 9.06 9.29
CA GLN A 141 -1.51 9.97 9.34
C GLN A 141 -0.32 9.44 8.52
N PHE A 142 -0.09 8.12 8.51
CA PHE A 142 1.00 7.53 7.74
C PHE A 142 0.81 7.81 6.26
N VAL A 143 -0.35 7.50 5.68
CA VAL A 143 -0.58 7.66 4.23
C VAL A 143 -0.75 9.11 3.77
N HIS A 144 -0.95 10.07 4.69
CA HIS A 144 -0.99 11.51 4.40
C HIS A 144 0.28 12.26 4.85
N TYR A 145 1.29 11.55 5.35
CA TYR A 145 2.60 12.14 5.61
C TYR A 145 3.37 12.22 4.27
N PRO A 146 3.93 13.39 3.86
CA PRO A 146 4.42 13.59 2.49
C PRO A 146 5.31 12.47 1.93
N LYS A 147 6.31 12.05 2.71
CA LYS A 147 7.23 10.96 2.33
C LYS A 147 6.50 9.63 2.10
N TYR A 148 5.55 9.30 2.96
CA TYR A 148 4.87 8.00 2.97
C TYR A 148 3.65 7.96 2.04
N GLU A 149 2.98 9.09 1.83
CA GLU A 149 2.00 9.29 0.76
C GLU A 149 2.64 8.98 -0.60
N GLN A 150 3.84 9.49 -0.83
CA GLN A 150 4.57 9.22 -2.07
C GLN A 150 4.86 7.73 -2.23
N VAL A 151 5.33 7.05 -1.18
CA VAL A 151 5.58 5.59 -1.19
C VAL A 151 4.28 4.79 -1.40
N TYR A 152 3.15 5.26 -0.87
CA TYR A 152 1.83 4.67 -1.07
C TYR A 152 1.35 4.80 -2.51
N LEU A 153 1.48 5.98 -3.12
CA LEU A 153 1.16 6.22 -4.53
C LEU A 153 2.10 5.47 -5.47
N GLN A 154 3.37 5.31 -5.11
CA GLN A 154 4.32 4.47 -5.85
C GLN A 154 3.90 3.00 -5.86
N ALA A 155 3.37 2.48 -4.75
CA ALA A 155 2.87 1.09 -4.73
C ALA A 155 1.70 0.87 -5.71
N PHE A 156 0.81 1.86 -5.87
CA PHE A 156 -0.19 1.83 -6.92
C PHE A 156 0.43 1.88 -8.32
N ALA A 157 1.45 2.73 -8.53
CA ALA A 157 2.16 2.81 -9.80
C ALA A 157 2.82 1.46 -10.17
N GLU A 158 3.53 0.82 -9.22
CA GLU A 158 4.11 -0.53 -9.40
C GLU A 158 3.04 -1.54 -9.84
N LEU A 159 1.82 -1.46 -9.29
CA LEU A 159 0.72 -2.35 -9.63
C LEU A 159 0.20 -2.10 -11.06
N VAL A 160 -0.15 -0.85 -11.41
CA VAL A 160 -0.84 -0.52 -12.67
C VAL A 160 0.08 -0.45 -13.90
N TYR A 161 1.36 -0.15 -13.69
CA TYR A 161 2.39 -0.25 -14.73
C TYR A 161 3.02 -1.65 -14.78
N GLY A 162 2.86 -2.45 -13.74
CA GLY A 162 3.31 -3.83 -13.68
C GLY A 162 2.20 -4.84 -13.99
N PRO A 163 1.79 -5.67 -13.02
CA PRO A 163 0.96 -6.85 -13.28
C PRO A 163 -0.52 -6.55 -13.57
N TRP A 164 -1.03 -5.35 -13.33
CA TRP A 164 -2.41 -4.97 -13.66
C TRP A 164 -2.52 -4.32 -15.03
N GLN A 165 -2.06 -5.03 -16.05
CA GLN A 165 -2.30 -4.66 -17.44
C GLN A 165 -3.23 -5.70 -18.03
N THR A 166 -4.36 -5.29 -18.60
CA THR A 166 -5.31 -6.18 -19.28
C THR A 166 -5.69 -5.56 -20.63
N SER A 167 -5.86 -6.41 -21.65
CA SER A 167 -6.37 -6.01 -22.96
C SER A 167 -7.86 -6.33 -23.12
N TYR A 168 -8.53 -6.77 -22.05
CA TYR A 168 -9.93 -7.16 -22.11
C TYR A 168 -10.86 -6.03 -22.56
N GLY A 169 -11.64 -6.29 -23.60
CA GLY A 169 -12.52 -5.29 -24.24
C GLY A 169 -11.81 -4.38 -25.25
N THR A 170 -10.59 -4.71 -25.66
CA THR A 170 -9.82 -4.03 -26.71
C THR A 170 -9.47 -5.01 -27.85
N PRO A 171 -9.01 -4.55 -29.03
CA PRO A 171 -8.51 -5.44 -30.08
C PRO A 171 -7.08 -5.97 -29.83
N ASP A 172 -6.42 -5.56 -28.75
CA ASP A 172 -5.04 -5.93 -28.45
C ASP A 172 -4.95 -7.40 -28.00
N PRO A 173 -3.82 -8.09 -28.26
CA PRO A 173 -3.63 -9.47 -27.82
C PRO A 173 -3.68 -9.60 -26.27
N PRO A 174 -4.03 -10.77 -25.71
CA PRO A 174 -4.05 -10.99 -24.26
C PRO A 174 -2.73 -10.58 -23.60
N THR A 175 -2.82 -9.90 -22.46
CA THR A 175 -1.65 -9.56 -21.63
C THR A 175 -1.20 -10.76 -20.79
N ALA A 176 -0.14 -10.58 -19.98
CA ALA A 176 0.28 -11.59 -19.01
C ALA A 176 -0.79 -11.82 -17.92
N PHE A 177 -1.48 -10.77 -17.48
CA PHE A 177 -2.59 -10.88 -16.54
C PHE A 177 -3.75 -11.68 -17.13
N ASP A 178 -4.12 -11.37 -18.38
CA ASP A 178 -5.23 -12.05 -19.04
C ASP A 178 -4.98 -13.54 -19.15
N ARG A 179 -3.79 -13.93 -19.60
CA ARG A 179 -3.38 -15.34 -19.69
C ARG A 179 -3.36 -16.03 -18.33
N PHE A 180 -2.77 -15.40 -17.32
CA PHE A 180 -2.74 -15.97 -15.96
C PHE A 180 -4.15 -16.27 -15.45
N LEU A 181 -5.07 -15.33 -15.65
CA LEU A 181 -6.45 -15.47 -15.19
C LEU A 181 -7.26 -16.46 -16.04
N ASP A 182 -7.02 -16.51 -17.36
CA ASP A 182 -7.61 -17.51 -18.26
C ASP A 182 -7.16 -18.93 -17.84
N ASP A 183 -5.86 -19.13 -17.64
CA ASP A 183 -5.29 -20.40 -17.20
C ASP A 183 -5.85 -20.84 -15.84
N ALA A 184 -5.97 -19.91 -14.88
CA ALA A 184 -6.53 -20.19 -13.56
C ALA A 184 -8.02 -20.54 -13.62
N ALA A 185 -8.78 -19.93 -14.52
CA ALA A 185 -10.21 -20.17 -14.68
C ALA A 185 -10.52 -21.44 -15.49
N GLN A 186 -9.59 -21.91 -16.33
CA GLN A 186 -9.84 -23.00 -17.28
C GLN A 186 -10.32 -24.28 -16.59
N ALA A 187 -9.70 -24.67 -15.48
CA ALA A 187 -10.09 -25.88 -14.75
C ALA A 187 -11.53 -25.79 -14.21
N LEU A 188 -11.97 -24.60 -13.77
CA LEU A 188 -13.34 -24.38 -13.31
C LEU A 188 -14.34 -24.43 -14.48
N ILE A 189 -13.93 -23.91 -15.64
CA ILE A 189 -14.76 -23.93 -16.85
C ILE A 189 -14.93 -25.37 -17.37
N ASP A 190 -13.84 -26.15 -17.38
CA ASP A 190 -13.87 -27.55 -17.81
C ASP A 190 -14.75 -28.43 -16.91
N ASP A 191 -14.89 -28.08 -15.62
CA ASP A 191 -15.79 -28.73 -14.65
C ASP A 191 -17.25 -28.22 -14.75
N GLY A 192 -17.58 -27.48 -15.80
CA GLY A 192 -18.93 -26.96 -16.06
C GLY A 192 -19.22 -25.61 -15.41
N GLY A 193 -18.21 -24.94 -14.84
CA GLY A 193 -18.28 -23.54 -14.47
C GLY A 193 -18.39 -22.62 -15.70
N GLY A 194 -18.92 -21.41 -15.49
CA GLY A 194 -18.95 -20.36 -16.51
C GLY A 194 -17.72 -19.45 -16.45
N ASP A 195 -17.53 -18.64 -17.48
CA ASP A 195 -16.46 -17.64 -17.57
C ASP A 195 -16.81 -16.28 -16.96
N GLY A 196 -18.05 -16.06 -16.54
CA GLY A 196 -18.53 -14.76 -16.05
C GLY A 196 -17.70 -14.18 -14.89
N ARG A 197 -17.17 -14.99 -13.96
CA ARG A 197 -16.31 -14.49 -12.87
C ARG A 197 -14.96 -14.01 -13.41
N ARG A 198 -14.33 -14.78 -14.29
CA ARG A 198 -13.07 -14.45 -14.96
C ARG A 198 -13.21 -13.12 -15.71
N ASP A 199 -14.26 -13.00 -16.50
CA ASP A 199 -14.52 -11.79 -17.29
C ASP A 199 -14.84 -10.59 -16.39
N GLY A 200 -15.59 -10.80 -15.31
CA GLY A 200 -15.86 -9.77 -14.30
C GLY A 200 -14.58 -9.25 -13.63
N ILE A 201 -13.62 -10.12 -13.32
CA ILE A 201 -12.30 -9.71 -12.78
C ILE A 201 -11.53 -8.88 -13.82
N LYS A 202 -11.53 -9.30 -15.10
CA LYS A 202 -10.86 -8.55 -16.17
C LYS A 202 -11.46 -7.15 -16.35
N VAL A 203 -12.79 -7.04 -16.33
CA VAL A 203 -13.50 -5.75 -16.33
C VAL A 203 -13.12 -4.90 -15.13
N PHE A 204 -13.14 -5.47 -13.92
CA PHE A 204 -12.77 -4.75 -12.71
C PHE A 204 -11.34 -4.22 -12.79
N VAL A 205 -10.36 -5.06 -13.17
CA VAL A 205 -8.95 -4.64 -13.26
C VAL A 205 -8.76 -3.56 -14.32
N ARG A 206 -9.40 -3.68 -15.49
CA ARG A 206 -9.38 -2.64 -16.53
C ARG A 206 -9.85 -1.29 -15.97
N ASP A 207 -11.03 -1.27 -15.35
CA ASP A 207 -11.66 -0.04 -14.89
C ASP A 207 -10.94 0.54 -13.67
N ARG A 208 -10.52 -0.32 -12.73
CA ARG A 208 -9.77 0.07 -11.52
C ARG A 208 -8.41 0.64 -11.89
N ARG A 209 -7.70 0.02 -12.82
CA ARG A 209 -6.42 0.51 -13.34
C ARG A 209 -6.59 1.87 -14.01
N ALA A 210 -7.60 2.02 -14.86
CA ALA A 210 -7.91 3.31 -15.49
C ALA A 210 -8.17 4.40 -14.46
N TYR A 211 -8.94 4.09 -13.40
CA TYR A 211 -9.16 5.02 -12.30
C TYR A 211 -7.87 5.38 -11.56
N ILE A 212 -7.07 4.39 -11.12
CA ILE A 212 -5.81 4.63 -10.40
C ILE A 212 -4.86 5.54 -11.21
N LEU A 213 -4.76 5.33 -12.53
CA LEU A 213 -3.92 6.16 -13.41
C LEU A 213 -4.34 7.64 -13.43
N THR A 214 -5.59 7.96 -13.09
CA THR A 214 -6.04 9.36 -12.94
C THR A 214 -5.70 9.97 -11.57
N GLN A 215 -5.32 9.14 -10.60
CA GLN A 215 -5.11 9.55 -9.21
C GLN A 215 -3.62 9.60 -8.83
N ILE A 216 -2.74 8.92 -9.56
CA ILE A 216 -1.30 8.94 -9.31
C ILE A 216 -0.59 9.99 -10.17
N PRO A 217 0.53 10.58 -9.70
CA PRO A 217 1.33 11.49 -10.52
C PRO A 217 1.81 10.80 -11.81
N PRO A 218 1.87 11.52 -12.94
CA PRO A 218 2.43 11.01 -14.18
C PRO A 218 3.86 10.51 -13.97
N GLN A 219 4.15 9.31 -14.46
CA GLN A 219 5.50 8.74 -14.45
C GLN A 219 6.27 9.24 -15.67
N VAL A 220 6.68 10.52 -15.65
CA VAL A 220 7.39 11.19 -16.75
C VAL A 220 8.80 11.56 -16.31
N PHE A 221 9.75 11.37 -17.21
CA PHE A 221 11.10 11.93 -17.05
C PHE A 221 11.18 13.27 -17.75
N GLU A 222 11.47 14.33 -17.01
CA GLU A 222 11.54 15.69 -17.54
C GLU A 222 12.63 16.48 -16.84
N ILE A 223 13.42 17.23 -17.59
CA ILE A 223 14.31 18.24 -17.02
C ILE A 223 13.50 19.54 -16.91
N THR A 224 13.36 20.09 -15.71
CA THR A 224 12.58 21.33 -15.46
C THR A 224 13.48 22.56 -15.30
N THR A 225 14.80 22.35 -15.27
CA THR A 225 15.78 23.43 -15.26
C THR A 225 15.66 24.25 -16.54
N ASN A 226 15.67 25.58 -16.44
CA ASN A 226 15.43 26.49 -17.56
C ASN A 226 14.12 26.18 -18.31
N SER A 227 13.09 25.72 -17.60
CA SER A 227 11.81 25.29 -18.20
C SER A 227 11.97 24.17 -19.24
N GLY A 228 13.03 23.36 -19.14
CA GLY A 228 13.34 22.29 -20.10
C GLY A 228 14.03 22.77 -21.38
N GLU A 229 14.23 24.08 -21.54
CA GLU A 229 14.91 24.65 -22.69
C GLU A 229 16.44 24.54 -22.55
N ASP A 230 17.12 24.46 -23.69
CA ASP A 230 18.58 24.46 -23.75
C ASP A 230 19.16 25.72 -23.09
N PHE A 231 20.25 25.56 -22.34
CA PHE A 231 20.97 26.68 -21.76
C PHE A 231 22.49 26.44 -21.72
N CYS A 232 23.23 27.55 -21.63
CA CYS A 232 24.66 27.55 -21.42
C CYS A 232 24.99 28.36 -20.17
N THR A 233 26.03 27.96 -19.44
CA THR A 233 26.52 28.68 -18.26
C THR A 233 28.05 28.71 -18.27
N SER A 234 28.62 29.80 -17.74
CA SER A 234 30.07 29.90 -17.50
C SER A 234 30.48 29.30 -16.15
N ALA A 235 29.51 28.84 -15.34
CA ALA A 235 29.80 28.18 -14.07
C ALA A 235 30.46 26.81 -14.30
N SER A 236 31.40 26.45 -13.42
CA SER A 236 32.07 25.13 -13.47
C SER A 236 31.18 23.97 -13.03
N THR A 237 30.04 24.26 -12.39
CA THR A 237 29.04 23.28 -11.94
C THR A 237 27.64 23.87 -12.12
N VAL A 238 26.67 23.02 -12.43
CA VAL A 238 25.25 23.39 -12.50
C VAL A 238 24.38 22.30 -11.86
N THR A 239 23.33 22.69 -11.15
CA THR A 239 22.31 21.78 -10.65
C THR A 239 21.20 21.64 -11.68
N ILE A 240 20.88 20.41 -12.07
CA ILE A 240 19.74 20.09 -12.93
C ILE A 240 18.62 19.50 -12.06
N ASN A 241 17.49 20.19 -12.03
CA ASN A 241 16.24 19.71 -11.48
C ASN A 241 15.34 19.14 -12.57
N GLY A 242 14.50 18.18 -12.17
CA GLY A 242 13.59 17.48 -13.06
C GLY A 242 12.60 16.60 -12.31
N THR A 243 11.72 15.94 -13.06
CA THR A 243 10.89 14.82 -12.61
C THR A 243 11.44 13.54 -13.20
N ALA A 244 11.29 12.43 -12.50
CA ALA A 244 11.67 11.12 -13.00
C ALA A 244 10.60 10.08 -12.59
N PRO A 245 10.32 9.09 -13.45
CA PRO A 245 9.56 7.91 -13.09
C PRO A 245 10.24 7.16 -11.94
N TRP A 246 9.46 6.44 -11.13
CA TRP A 246 9.99 5.70 -9.97
C TRP A 246 10.99 4.60 -10.36
N GLU A 247 10.92 4.06 -11.58
CA GLU A 247 11.88 3.06 -12.08
C GLU A 247 13.28 3.64 -12.33
N VAL A 248 13.42 4.97 -12.35
CA VAL A 248 14.72 5.62 -12.53
C VAL A 248 15.51 5.52 -11.23
N THR A 249 16.54 4.67 -11.26
CA THR A 249 17.42 4.42 -10.11
C THR A 249 18.74 5.19 -10.18
N GLY A 250 18.98 5.93 -11.27
CA GLY A 250 20.18 6.72 -11.47
C GLY A 250 20.09 7.60 -12.71
N ILE A 251 20.97 8.61 -12.76
CA ILE A 251 21.07 9.55 -13.87
C ILE A 251 22.50 9.46 -14.41
N SER A 252 22.65 9.49 -15.73
CA SER A 252 23.95 9.59 -16.39
C SER A 252 24.01 10.80 -17.31
N VAL A 253 25.14 11.50 -17.29
CA VAL A 253 25.42 12.61 -18.23
C VAL A 253 26.50 12.13 -19.19
N ASN A 254 26.22 12.16 -20.50
CA ASN A 254 27.12 11.65 -21.54
C ASN A 254 27.63 10.21 -21.27
N GLY A 255 26.74 9.34 -20.78
CA GLY A 255 27.08 7.95 -20.43
C GLY A 255 27.87 7.77 -19.12
N THR A 256 28.16 8.85 -18.39
CA THR A 256 28.82 8.79 -17.08
C THR A 256 27.78 8.94 -15.97
N PRO A 257 27.61 7.96 -15.07
CA PRO A 257 26.72 8.08 -13.92
C PRO A 257 27.08 9.29 -13.04
N VAL A 258 26.07 10.02 -12.59
CA VAL A 258 26.23 11.16 -11.68
C VAL A 258 25.45 10.93 -10.40
N SER A 259 25.83 11.61 -9.32
CA SER A 259 25.04 11.61 -8.08
C SER A 259 23.71 12.31 -8.33
N ALA A 260 22.61 11.58 -8.13
CA ALA A 260 21.26 12.11 -8.18
C ALA A 260 20.65 12.06 -6.78
N GLN A 261 19.93 13.10 -6.41
CA GLN A 261 19.05 13.10 -5.24
C GLN A 261 17.62 13.00 -5.76
N PHE A 262 16.94 11.92 -5.42
CA PHE A 262 15.51 11.78 -5.66
C PHE A 262 14.81 12.29 -4.40
N SER A 263 14.14 13.44 -4.51
CA SER A 263 13.22 13.87 -3.48
C SER A 263 12.03 12.93 -3.52
N GLY A 264 11.97 12.03 -2.53
CA GLY A 264 10.72 11.39 -2.18
C GLY A 264 9.72 12.43 -1.69
#